data_AF-A0A376W2C6-F1
#
_entry.id   AF-A0A376W2C6-F1
#
_cell.length_a   1.000
_cell.length_b   1.000
_cell.length_c   1.000
_cell.angle_alpha   90.00
_cell.angle_beta   90.00
_cell.angle_gamma   90.00
#
_symmetry.space_group_name_H-M   'P 1'
#
loop_
_entity.id
_entity.type
_entity.pdbx_description
1 polymer ?
#
loop_
_entity_poly.entity_id
_entity_poly.type
_entity_poly.pdbx_seq_one_letter_code
_entity_poly.pdbx_strand_id
1 'polypeptide(L)'
;MPEIRYDAEKGALTVKGIKTAEISAETRITLDTPAVECTKHLKVRTFELTDGGTLKGDITHSNGNLLSNGVTVHTHVHNGVQSGGSMTGGPK
;
A
#
# COMPACT_ATOMS: atom_id res chain seq x y z
N MET A 1 -24.17 -20.36 -5.79
CA MET A 1 -25.18 -19.51 -6.45
C MET A 1 -24.79 -18.06 -6.21
N PRO A 2 -24.97 -17.14 -7.17
CA PRO A 2 -24.79 -15.72 -6.93
C PRO A 2 -25.84 -15.21 -5.92
N GLU A 3 -25.45 -14.33 -5.02
CA GLU A 3 -26.32 -13.75 -3.99
C GLU A 3 -25.98 -12.26 -3.82
N ILE A 4 -27.01 -11.42 -3.74
CA ILE A 4 -26.94 -10.04 -3.23
C ILE A 4 -28.02 -9.94 -2.17
N ARG A 5 -27.66 -9.72 -0.90
CA ARG A 5 -28.60 -9.73 0.22
C ARG A 5 -28.24 -8.66 1.25
N TYR A 6 -29.24 -7.95 1.74
CA TYR A 6 -29.13 -7.06 2.90
C TYR A 6 -29.85 -7.67 4.10
N ASP A 7 -29.16 -7.80 5.23
CA ASP A 7 -29.69 -8.25 6.53
C ASP A 7 -29.87 -7.03 7.43
N ALA A 8 -31.12 -6.58 7.60
CA ALA A 8 -31.44 -5.33 8.31
C ALA A 8 -31.20 -5.42 9.83
N GLU A 9 -31.35 -6.60 10.43
CA GLU A 9 -31.07 -6.80 11.86
C GLU A 9 -29.58 -6.61 12.17
N LYS A 10 -28.72 -6.93 11.20
CA LYS A 10 -27.26 -6.83 11.32
C LYS A 10 -26.65 -5.63 10.60
N GLY A 11 -27.44 -4.89 9.81
CA GLY A 11 -26.95 -3.83 8.93
C GLY A 11 -25.93 -4.31 7.89
N ALA A 12 -26.05 -5.55 7.42
CA ALA A 12 -25.01 -6.20 6.63
C ALA A 12 -25.43 -6.45 5.17
N LEU A 13 -24.69 -5.86 4.22
CA LEU A 13 -24.78 -6.20 2.80
C LEU A 13 -23.80 -7.32 2.46
N THR A 14 -24.27 -8.37 1.79
CA THR A 14 -23.46 -9.48 1.30
C THR A 14 -23.62 -9.64 -0.20
N VAL A 15 -22.50 -9.71 -0.92
CA VAL A 15 -22.43 -10.07 -2.34
C VAL A 15 -21.55 -11.30 -2.49
N LYS A 16 -22.07 -12.40 -3.02
CA LYS A 16 -21.36 -13.68 -3.17
C LYS A 16 -21.54 -14.26 -4.56
N GLY A 17 -20.59 -15.13 -4.95
CA GLY A 17 -20.65 -15.88 -6.20
C GLY A 17 -20.44 -15.04 -7.47
N ILE A 18 -20.02 -13.78 -7.33
CA ILE A 18 -19.65 -12.90 -8.44
C ILE A 18 -18.24 -13.23 -8.94
N LYS A 19 -18.00 -13.00 -10.23
CA LYS A 19 -16.65 -13.09 -10.83
C LYS A 19 -15.90 -11.77 -10.74
N THR A 20 -16.62 -10.67 -10.94
CA THR A 20 -16.08 -9.31 -10.96
C THR A 20 -17.03 -8.34 -10.26
N ALA A 21 -16.47 -7.28 -9.70
CA ALA A 21 -17.18 -6.08 -9.30
C ALA A 21 -16.38 -4.89 -9.81
N GLU A 22 -17.04 -3.93 -10.45
CA GLU A 22 -16.44 -2.71 -10.96
C GLU A 22 -17.24 -1.53 -10.40
N ILE A 23 -16.53 -0.55 -9.85
CA ILE A 23 -17.11 0.69 -9.33
C ILE A 23 -16.46 1.83 -10.10
N SER A 24 -17.25 2.48 -10.96
CA SER A 24 -16.83 3.69 -11.65
C SER A 24 -17.47 4.90 -10.97
N ALA A 25 -16.64 5.81 -10.48
CA ALA A 25 -17.05 7.04 -9.83
C ALA A 25 -16.25 8.20 -10.41
N GLU A 26 -16.93 9.26 -10.87
CA GLU A 26 -16.29 10.43 -11.48
C GLU A 26 -15.50 11.26 -10.46
N THR A 27 -15.95 11.27 -9.20
CA THR A 27 -15.37 12.12 -8.15
C THR A 27 -14.52 11.32 -7.17
N ARG A 28 -15.12 10.39 -6.42
CA ARG A 28 -14.47 9.68 -5.32
C ARG A 28 -15.27 8.45 -4.87
N ILE A 29 -14.57 7.44 -4.37
CA ILE A 29 -15.12 6.39 -3.50
C ILE A 29 -14.59 6.65 -2.08
N THR A 30 -15.49 6.79 -1.11
CA THR A 30 -15.14 6.92 0.33
C THR A 30 -15.55 5.65 1.06
N LEU A 31 -14.61 5.07 1.82
CA LEU A 31 -14.85 3.91 2.68
C LEU A 31 -14.80 4.35 4.14
N ASP A 32 -15.94 4.78 4.68
CA ASP A 32 -16.06 5.22 6.08
C ASP A 32 -16.27 4.01 7.00
N THR A 33 -15.16 3.45 7.47
CA THR A 33 -15.12 2.25 8.31
C THR A 33 -13.82 2.24 9.10
N PRO A 34 -13.80 1.65 10.32
CA PRO A 34 -12.56 1.46 11.07
C PRO A 34 -11.51 0.61 10.33
N ALA A 35 -11.93 -0.28 9.42
CA ALA A 35 -11.01 -1.15 8.70
C ALA A 35 -11.49 -1.48 7.28
N VAL A 36 -10.53 -1.50 6.34
CA VAL A 36 -10.68 -2.02 4.99
C VAL A 36 -9.64 -3.13 4.81
N GLU A 37 -10.09 -4.35 4.54
CA GLU A 37 -9.21 -5.51 4.37
C GLU A 37 -9.25 -6.05 2.94
N CYS A 38 -8.08 -6.11 2.29
CA CYS A 38 -7.88 -6.79 1.02
C CYS A 38 -7.15 -8.11 1.27
N THR A 39 -7.83 -9.25 1.13
CA THR A 39 -7.30 -10.57 1.55
C THR A 39 -6.22 -11.16 0.64
N LYS A 40 -5.93 -10.53 -0.50
CA LYS A 40 -4.96 -10.99 -1.51
C LYS A 40 -4.08 -9.84 -1.98
N HIS A 41 -4.34 -9.30 -3.16
CA HIS A 41 -3.50 -8.29 -3.81
C HIS A 41 -4.23 -6.96 -3.92
N LEU A 42 -3.58 -5.89 -3.47
CA LEU A 42 -4.02 -4.52 -3.68
C LEU A 42 -3.13 -3.88 -4.76
N LYS A 43 -3.74 -3.48 -5.88
CA LYS A 43 -3.08 -2.73 -6.95
C LYS A 43 -3.65 -1.32 -6.99
N VAL A 44 -2.79 -0.32 -6.83
CA VAL A 44 -3.16 1.10 -6.84
C VAL A 44 -2.18 1.87 -7.73
N ARG A 45 -2.63 3.03 -8.25
CA ARG A 45 -1.78 3.90 -9.08
C ARG A 45 -0.86 4.77 -8.22
N THR A 46 -1.40 5.34 -7.16
CA THR A 46 -0.70 6.11 -6.12
C THR A 46 -1.27 5.70 -4.77
N PHE A 47 -0.53 5.93 -3.68
CA PHE A 47 -1.01 5.71 -2.32
C PHE A 47 -0.55 6.84 -1.41
N GLU A 48 -1.35 7.15 -0.40
CA GLU A 48 -1.06 8.15 0.64
C GLU A 48 -1.40 7.51 2.00
N LEU A 49 -0.49 7.63 2.96
CA LEU A 49 -0.66 7.18 4.34
C LEU A 49 -0.53 8.40 5.25
N THR A 50 -1.60 8.76 5.96
CA THR A 50 -1.64 9.96 6.80
C THR A 50 -1.11 9.70 8.20
N ASP A 51 -1.35 8.50 8.73
CA ASP A 51 -1.09 8.14 10.13
C ASP A 51 -0.10 6.96 10.27
N GLY A 52 0.70 6.73 9.23
CA GLY A 52 1.70 5.67 9.19
C GLY A 52 1.11 4.27 9.04
N GLY A 53 1.88 3.24 9.41
CA GLY A 53 1.50 1.84 9.30
C GLY A 53 2.71 0.90 9.33
N THR A 54 2.47 -0.38 9.01
CA THR A 54 3.53 -1.40 8.93
C THR A 54 3.52 -2.08 7.57
N LEU A 55 4.70 -2.31 6.99
CA LEU A 55 4.89 -3.17 5.81
C LEU A 55 5.69 -4.41 6.24
N LYS A 56 5.32 -5.59 5.72
CA LYS A 56 5.99 -6.87 5.99
C LYS A 56 6.21 -7.63 4.68
N GLY A 57 7.32 -8.36 4.61
CA GLY A 57 7.77 -9.06 3.40
C GLY A 57 8.65 -8.18 2.53
N ASP A 58 9.07 -8.74 1.39
CA ASP A 58 9.95 -8.05 0.45
C ASP A 58 9.21 -6.94 -0.28
N ILE A 59 9.76 -5.73 -0.24
CA ILE A 59 9.23 -4.56 -0.95
C ILE A 59 10.25 -4.12 -2.00
N THR A 60 9.89 -4.26 -3.26
CA THR A 60 10.70 -3.78 -4.39
C THR A 60 10.17 -2.44 -4.87
N HIS A 61 11.01 -1.40 -4.78
CA HIS A 61 10.74 -0.07 -5.30
C HIS A 61 11.69 0.24 -6.46
N SER A 62 11.15 0.70 -7.58
CA SER A 62 11.90 1.04 -8.79
C SER A 62 11.22 2.19 -9.54
N ASN A 63 11.88 2.72 -10.58
CA ASN A 63 11.35 3.79 -11.43
C ASN A 63 10.98 5.08 -10.69
N GLY A 64 11.70 5.44 -9.62
CA GLY A 64 11.45 6.64 -8.82
C GLY A 64 12.38 6.77 -7.62
N ASN A 65 12.05 7.72 -6.72
CA ASN A 65 12.73 7.93 -5.44
C ASN A 65 11.87 7.40 -4.29
N LEU A 66 12.46 6.59 -3.42
CA LEU A 66 11.92 6.33 -2.09
C LEU A 66 12.58 7.33 -1.13
N LEU A 67 11.82 8.34 -0.71
CA LEU A 67 12.28 9.46 0.10
C LEU A 67 11.73 9.34 1.52
N SER A 68 12.58 9.51 2.53
CA SER A 68 12.17 9.61 3.93
C SER A 68 12.85 10.83 4.55
N ASN A 69 12.05 11.80 5.03
CA ASN A 69 12.55 13.05 5.63
C ASN A 69 13.61 13.78 4.77
N GLY A 70 13.43 13.80 3.45
CA GLY A 70 14.39 14.43 2.53
C GLY A 70 15.58 13.56 2.13
N VAL A 71 15.70 12.33 2.61
CA VAL A 71 16.77 11.38 2.27
C VAL A 71 16.28 10.33 1.28
N THR A 72 16.92 10.25 0.10
CA THR A 72 16.57 9.25 -0.92
C THR A 72 17.34 7.95 -0.69
N VAL A 73 16.63 6.86 -0.48
CA VAL A 73 17.22 5.57 -0.04
C VAL A 73 18.31 5.07 -1.00
N HIS A 74 18.10 5.11 -2.32
CA HIS A 74 19.04 4.51 -3.26
C HIS A 74 20.22 5.42 -3.66
N THR A 75 20.24 6.69 -3.25
CA THR A 75 21.29 7.67 -3.59
C THR A 75 21.89 8.39 -2.39
N HIS A 76 21.48 8.05 -1.16
CA HIS A 76 21.96 8.75 0.02
C HIS A 76 23.48 8.64 0.18
N VAL A 77 24.08 9.72 0.66
CA VAL A 77 25.51 9.82 0.95
C VAL A 77 25.70 10.31 2.39
N HIS A 78 26.87 10.03 2.96
CA HIS A 78 27.27 10.49 4.28
C HIS A 78 28.41 11.50 4.18
N ASN A 79 28.37 12.56 4.98
CA ASN A 79 29.46 13.52 5.14
C ASN A 79 30.23 13.28 6.46
N GLY A 80 31.38 13.94 6.65
CA GLY A 80 32.15 13.85 7.90
C GLY A 80 32.91 12.53 8.11
N VAL A 81 32.98 11.68 7.09
CA VAL A 81 33.74 10.43 7.07
C VAL A 81 34.66 10.38 5.85
N GLN A 82 35.79 9.66 5.94
CA GLN A 82 36.68 9.47 4.80
C GLN A 82 35.95 8.71 3.69
N SER A 83 35.85 9.31 2.50
CA SER A 83 35.25 8.67 1.33
C SER A 83 36.10 7.48 0.88
N GLY A 84 35.49 6.31 0.74
CA GLY A 84 36.12 5.12 0.16
C GLY A 84 35.45 4.73 -1.15
N GLY A 85 36.22 4.16 -2.09
CA GLY A 85 35.70 3.62 -3.36
C GLY A 85 35.33 2.13 -3.28
N SER A 86 35.54 1.49 -2.13
CA SER A 86 35.26 0.07 -1.92
C SER A 86 33.81 -0.13 -1.48
N MET A 87 33.16 -1.20 -1.94
CA MET A 87 31.88 -1.63 -1.35
C MET A 87 32.14 -2.05 0.09
N THR A 88 31.42 -1.45 1.04
CA THR A 88 31.34 -2.00 2.38
C THR A 88 30.72 -3.38 2.22
N GLY A 89 31.48 -4.46 2.44
CA GLY A 89 30.92 -5.81 2.45
C GLY A 89 29.65 -5.77 3.29
N GLY A 90 28.52 -6.12 2.67
CA GLY A 90 27.19 -5.72 3.15
C GLY A 90 26.93 -6.05 4.62
N PRO A 91 25.85 -5.51 5.21
CA PRO A 91 25.49 -5.80 6.59
C PRO A 91 25.55 -7.31 6.87
N LYS A 92 26.25 -7.71 7.94
CA LYS A 92 26.16 -9.06 8.49
C LYS A 92 24.90 -9.20 9.33
#